data_AF-A0A0S2N082-F1
#
_entry.id   AF-A0A0S2N082-F1
#
_cell.length_a   1.000
_cell.length_b   1.000
_cell.length_c   1.000
_cell.angle_alpha   90.00
_cell.angle_beta   90.00
_cell.angle_gamma   90.00
#
_symmetry.space_group_name_H-M   'P 1'
#
loop_
_entity.id
_entity.type
_entity.pdbx_description
1 polymer ?
#
loop_
_entity_poly.entity_id
_entity_poly.type
_entity_poly.pdbx_seq_one_letter_code
_entity_poly.pdbx_strand_id
1 'polypeptide(L)'
;VSLAFGLAIATLAQSLGHISGAHLNPAVTLGMLASCQISVLKAVMYIVAQMLGSALASGIVYGARPNGTDALGLNSLNGVTPSQGVGIELLATFQLVLCV
;
A
#
# COMPACT_ATOMS: atom_id res chain seq x y z
N VAL A 1 -7.99 -7.21 -11.90
CA VAL A 1 -7.08 -6.94 -10.76
C VAL A 1 -7.04 -5.45 -10.42
N SER A 2 -6.68 -4.56 -11.35
CA SER A 2 -6.52 -3.12 -11.08
C SER A 2 -7.76 -2.44 -10.46
N LEU A 3 -8.96 -2.74 -10.96
CA LEU A 3 -10.20 -2.19 -10.39
C LEU A 3 -10.46 -2.65 -8.95
N ALA A 4 -10.09 -3.88 -8.61
CA ALA A 4 -10.26 -4.40 -7.25
C ALA A 4 -9.36 -3.67 -6.25
N PHE A 5 -8.09 -3.44 -6.60
CA PHE A 5 -7.17 -2.63 -5.78
C PHE A 5 -7.66 -1.18 -5.65
N GLY A 6 -8.05 -0.56 -6.77
CA GLY A 6 -8.53 0.82 -6.77
C GLY A 6 -9.79 1.03 -5.91
N LEU A 7 -10.81 0.17 -6.08
CA LEU A 7 -12.05 0.25 -5.31
C LEU A 7 -11.85 -0.09 -3.83
N ALA A 8 -10.95 -1.02 -3.50
CA ALA A 8 -10.63 -1.34 -2.11
C ALA A 8 -10.00 -0.13 -1.40
N ILE A 9 -8.99 0.52 -2.03
CA ILE A 9 -8.38 1.73 -1.49
C ILE A 9 -9.40 2.85 -1.38
N ALA A 10 -10.22 3.09 -2.41
CA ALA A 10 -11.25 4.13 -2.38
C ALA A 10 -12.28 3.92 -1.27
N THR A 11 -12.71 2.67 -1.05
CA THR A 11 -13.66 2.31 0.01
C THR A 11 -13.07 2.53 1.40
N LEU A 12 -11.81 2.14 1.60
CA LEU A 12 -11.10 2.36 2.87
C LEU A 12 -10.83 3.86 3.10
N ALA A 13 -10.49 4.62 2.05
CA ALA A 13 -10.34 6.07 2.14
C ALA A 13 -11.65 6.75 2.54
N GLN A 14 -12.77 6.36 1.93
CA GLN A 14 -14.09 6.91 2.27
C GLN A 14 -14.50 6.58 3.71
N SER A 15 -14.24 5.35 4.17
CA SER A 15 -14.66 4.88 5.50
C SER A 15 -13.74 5.32 6.63
N LEU A 16 -12.42 5.42 6.41
CA LEU A 16 -11.42 5.66 7.45
C LEU A 16 -10.67 6.99 7.30
N GLY A 17 -10.91 7.73 6.21
CA GLY A 17 -10.22 8.99 5.90
C GLY A 17 -10.41 10.05 6.98
N HIS A 18 -11.63 10.20 7.50
CA HIS A 18 -11.95 11.17 8.55
C HIS A 18 -11.27 10.87 9.91
N ILE A 19 -10.84 9.62 10.13
CA ILE A 19 -10.20 9.19 11.38
C ILE A 19 -8.68 9.35 11.29
N SER A 20 -8.08 8.86 10.19
CA SER A 20 -6.63 8.67 10.10
C SER A 20 -5.96 9.34 8.89
N GLY A 21 -6.75 9.91 7.98
CA GLY A 21 -6.29 10.31 6.64
C GLY A 21 -6.15 9.12 5.67
N ALA A 22 -6.41 7.88 6.13
CA ALA A 22 -6.39 6.66 5.33
C ALA A 22 -5.14 6.50 4.45
N HIS A 23 -3.94 6.71 5.02
CA HIS A 23 -2.68 6.64 4.26
C HIS A 23 -2.47 5.26 3.63
N LEU A 24 -2.78 4.19 4.36
CA LEU A 24 -2.80 2.77 3.93
C LEU A 24 -1.53 2.28 3.20
N ASN A 25 -0.46 3.08 3.21
CA ASN A 25 0.76 2.89 2.45
C ASN A 25 1.91 3.66 3.14
N PRO A 26 3.04 2.99 3.43
CA PRO A 26 4.22 3.63 3.99
C PRO A 26 4.77 4.77 3.12
N ALA A 27 4.76 4.64 1.79
CA ALA A 27 5.25 5.68 0.88
C ALA A 27 4.38 6.94 0.92
N VAL A 28 3.06 6.79 1.00
CA VAL A 28 2.12 7.93 1.19
C VAL A 28 2.36 8.59 2.55
N THR A 29 2.58 7.78 3.59
CA THR A 29 2.89 8.30 4.94
C THR A 29 4.20 9.09 4.96
N LEU A 30 5.23 8.61 4.25
CA LEU A 30 6.48 9.34 4.09
C LEU A 30 6.31 10.62 3.25
N GLY A 31 5.47 10.60 2.20
CA GLY A 31 5.10 11.79 1.44
C GLY A 31 4.48 12.87 2.34
N MET A 32 3.49 12.48 3.16
CA MET A 32 2.86 13.38 4.14
C MET A 32 3.83 13.91 5.19
N LEU A 33 4.79 13.09 5.63
CA LEU A 33 5.85 13.52 6.54
C LEU A 33 6.77 14.55 5.88
N ALA A 34 7.17 14.33 4.63
CA ALA A 34 8.00 15.27 3.86
C ALA A 34 7.28 16.59 3.56
N SER A 35 5.95 16.55 3.42
CA SER A 35 5.09 17.73 3.31
C SER A 35 4.75 18.37 4.67
N CYS A 36 5.38 17.93 5.76
CA CYS A 36 5.17 18.43 7.12
C CYS A 36 3.71 18.36 7.63
N GLN A 37 2.89 17.46 7.08
CA GLN A 37 1.49 17.31 7.50
C GLN A 37 1.31 16.41 8.72
N ILE A 38 2.32 15.59 9.04
CA ILE A 38 2.31 14.69 10.20
C ILE A 38 3.64 14.78 10.96
N SER A 39 3.61 14.41 12.25
CA SER A 39 4.84 14.30 13.05
C SER A 39 5.59 12.99 12.75
N VAL A 40 6.90 12.99 12.97
CA VAL A 40 7.76 11.80 12.77
C VAL A 40 7.27 10.61 13.61
N LEU A 41 6.87 10.85 14.86
CA LEU A 41 6.35 9.78 15.72
C LEU A 41 5.07 9.16 15.14
N LYS A 42 4.16 10.00 14.63
CA LYS A 42 2.92 9.52 13.99
C LYS A 42 3.22 8.74 12.72
N ALA A 43 4.18 9.19 11.92
CA ALA A 43 4.62 8.50 10.71
C ALA A 43 5.16 7.09 11.02
N VAL A 44 6.03 6.97 12.02
CA VAL A 44 6.58 5.67 12.44
C VAL A 44 5.47 4.73 12.92
N MET A 45 4.55 5.22 13.77
CA MET A 45 3.43 4.41 14.24
C MET A 45 2.51 3.96 13.10
N TYR A 46 2.26 4.82 12.12
CA TYR A 46 1.48 4.48 10.94
C TYR A 46 2.17 3.40 10.10
N ILE A 47 3.47 3.52 9.85
CA ILE A 47 4.23 2.53 9.08
C ILE A 47 4.21 1.17 9.78
N VAL A 48 4.44 1.13 11.10
CA VAL A 48 4.38 -0.13 11.86
C VAL A 48 2.98 -0.75 11.80
N ALA A 49 1.92 0.04 11.99
CA ALA A 49 0.55 -0.44 11.88
C ALA A 49 0.22 -0.97 10.47
N GLN A 50 0.68 -0.29 9.42
CA GLN A 50 0.50 -0.69 8.02
C GLN A 50 1.21 -2.03 7.72
N MET A 51 2.45 -2.20 8.20
CA MET A 51 3.22 -3.43 8.01
C MET A 51 2.59 -4.61 8.74
N LEU A 52 2.17 -4.42 10.00
CA LEU A 52 1.49 -5.45 10.79
C LEU A 52 0.14 -5.83 10.16
N GLY A 53 -0.66 -4.84 9.76
CA GLY A 53 -1.94 -5.06 9.08
C GLY A 53 -1.77 -5.82 7.77
N SER A 54 -0.76 -5.47 6.96
CA SER A 54 -0.44 -6.17 5.70
C SER A 54 -0.06 -7.63 5.93
N ALA A 55 0.79 -7.91 6.92
CA ALA A 55 1.18 -9.28 7.28
C ALA A 55 -0.02 -10.12 7.75
N LEU A 56 -0.86 -9.56 8.63
CA LEU A 56 -2.08 -10.23 9.10
C LEU A 56 -3.07 -10.49 7.96
N ALA A 57 -3.30 -9.50 7.09
CA ALA A 57 -4.17 -9.67 5.92
C ALA A 57 -3.66 -10.77 4.97
N SER A 58 -2.35 -10.83 4.72
CA SER A 58 -1.74 -11.90 3.93
C SER A 58 -1.94 -13.28 4.59
N GLY A 59 -1.80 -13.37 5.92
CA GLY A 59 -2.08 -14.59 6.68
C GLY A 59 -3.54 -15.06 6.58
N ILE A 60 -4.50 -14.12 6.64
CA ILE A 60 -5.92 -14.42 6.46
C ILE A 60 -6.19 -14.97 5.06
N VAL A 61 -5.63 -14.33 4.03
CA VAL A 61 -5.77 -14.81 2.64
C VAL A 61 -5.13 -16.18 2.46
N TYR A 62 -3.97 -16.42 3.07
CA TYR A 62 -3.32 -17.73 3.04
C TYR A 62 -4.17 -18.84 3.68
N GLY A 63 -4.88 -18.53 4.78
CA GLY A 63 -5.78 -19.48 5.43
C GLY A 63 -7.10 -19.71 4.68
N ALA A 64 -7.58 -18.69 3.96
CA ALA A 64 -8.85 -18.75 3.22
C ALA A 64 -8.71 -19.28 1.78
N ARG A 65 -7.49 -19.47 1.27
CA ARG A 65 -7.25 -19.87 -0.13
C ARG A 65 -7.71 -21.32 -0.38
N PRO A 66 -8.21 -21.62 -1.60
CA PRO A 66 -8.43 -23.00 -2.03
C PRO A 66 -7.12 -23.79 -2.10
N ASN A 67 -7.18 -25.08 -1.77
CA ASN A 67 -6.04 -25.99 -1.86
C ASN A 67 -5.42 -25.96 -3.28
N GLY A 68 -4.11 -25.76 -3.37
CA GLY A 68 -3.35 -25.72 -4.63
C GLY A 68 -3.07 -24.33 -5.21
N THR A 69 -3.49 -23.24 -4.54
CA THR A 69 -3.20 -21.86 -5.01
C THR A 69 -2.03 -21.23 -4.25
N ASP A 70 -0.79 -21.40 -4.73
CA ASP A 70 0.41 -20.87 -4.04
C ASP A 70 0.73 -19.40 -4.32
N ALA A 71 0.12 -18.80 -5.35
CA ALA A 71 0.32 -17.40 -5.69
C ALA A 71 -0.58 -16.48 -4.85
N LEU A 72 0.01 -15.79 -3.87
CA LEU A 72 -0.68 -14.80 -3.00
C LEU A 72 -0.61 -13.35 -3.53
N GLY A 73 -0.40 -13.17 -4.84
CA GLY A 73 -0.28 -11.84 -5.43
C GLY A 73 1.04 -11.13 -5.08
N LEU A 74 2.13 -11.87 -4.96
CA LEU A 74 3.48 -11.29 -4.78
C LEU A 74 3.88 -10.45 -6.00
N ASN A 75 4.48 -9.30 -5.76
CA ASN A 75 5.03 -8.46 -6.83
C ASN A 75 6.28 -9.15 -7.41
N SER A 76 6.25 -9.44 -8.71
CA SER A 76 7.36 -10.08 -9.43
C SER A 76 7.63 -9.36 -10.74
N LEU A 77 8.91 -9.20 -11.10
CA LEU A 77 9.30 -8.64 -12.38
C LEU A 77 9.00 -9.65 -13.50
N ASN A 78 8.42 -9.18 -14.60
CA ASN A 78 8.16 -10.00 -15.78
C ASN A 78 8.66 -9.27 -17.04
N GLY A 79 9.80 -9.71 -17.57
CA GLY A 79 10.37 -9.16 -18.81
C GLY A 79 10.96 -7.75 -18.68
N VAL A 80 11.13 -7.23 -17.47
CA VAL A 80 11.71 -5.90 -17.19
C VAL A 80 12.92 -6.02 -16.28
N THR A 81 13.92 -5.13 -16.46
CA THR A 81 15.08 -5.10 -15.57
C THR A 81 14.69 -4.53 -14.20
N PRO A 82 15.45 -4.85 -13.12
CA PRO A 82 15.19 -4.27 -11.81
C PRO A 82 15.19 -2.73 -11.80
N SER A 83 16.08 -2.10 -12.58
CA SER A 83 16.13 -0.64 -12.70
C SER A 83 14.89 -0.06 -13.37
N GLN A 84 14.38 -0.71 -14.41
CA GLN A 84 13.10 -0.32 -15.04
C GLN A 84 11.93 -0.50 -14.08
N GLY A 85 11.90 -1.61 -13.34
CA GLY A 85 10.87 -1.86 -12.31
C GLY A 85 10.83 -0.75 -11.25
N VAL A 86 12.00 -0.37 -10.72
CA VAL A 86 12.11 0.75 -9.77
C VAL A 86 11.62 2.06 -10.39
N GLY A 87 11.95 2.34 -11.65
CA GLY A 87 11.45 3.53 -12.36
C GLY A 87 9.93 3.55 -12.50
N ILE A 88 9.31 2.42 -12.80
CA ILE A 88 7.84 2.28 -12.91
C ILE A 88 7.19 2.49 -11.54
N GLU A 89 7.71 1.84 -10.48
CA GLU A 89 7.21 1.98 -9.11
C GLU A 89 7.30 3.43 -8.59
N LEU A 90 8.40 4.12 -8.92
CA LEU A 90 8.57 5.54 -8.59
C LEU A 90 7.47 6.40 -9.22
N LEU A 91 7.25 6.26 -10.53
CA LEU A 91 6.25 7.05 -11.25
C LEU A 91 4.82 6.73 -10.81
N ALA A 92 4.51 5.44 -10.60
CA ALA A 92 3.20 4.98 -10.14
C ALA A 92 2.91 5.45 -8.70
N THR A 93 3.90 5.46 -7.82
CA THR A 93 3.74 5.97 -6.45
C THR A 93 3.65 7.49 -6.45
N PHE A 94 4.43 8.16 -7.30
CA PHE A 94 4.40 9.62 -7.43
C PHE A 94 3.03 10.14 -7.85
N GLN A 95 2.41 9.57 -8.90
CA GLN A 95 1.07 9.98 -9.33
C GLN A 95 0.01 9.74 -8.24
N LEU A 96 0.18 8.67 -7.45
CA LEU A 96 -0.74 8.35 -6.36
C LEU A 96 -0.65 9.43 -5.27
N VAL A 97 0.56 9.76 -4.84
CA VAL A 97 0.79 10.79 -3.80
C VAL A 97 0.37 12.17 -4.27
N LEU A 98 0.50 12.50 -5.56
CA LEU A 98 -0.02 13.77 -6.10
C LEU A 98 -1.55 13.86 -6.11
N CYS A 99 -2.24 12.72 -6.21
CA CYS A 99 -3.70 12.67 -6.23
C CYS A 99 -4.32 12.74 -4.83
N VAL A 100 -3.58 12.29 -3.82
CA VAL A 100 -3.98 12.27 -2.39
C VAL A 100 -3.85 13.66 -1.79
#